data_AF-A0A6A4LTS1-F1
#
_entry.id   AF-A0A6A4LTS1-F1
#
_cell.length_a   1.000
_cell.length_b   1.000
_cell.length_c   1.000
_cell.angle_alpha   90.00
_cell.angle_beta   90.00
_cell.angle_gamma   90.00
#
_symmetry.space_group_name_H-M   'P 1'
#
loop_
_entity.id
_entity.type
_entity.pdbx_description
1 polymer ?
#
loop_
_entity_poly.entity_id
_entity_poly.type
_entity_poly.pdbx_seq_one_letter_code
_entity_poly.pdbx_strand_id
1 'polypeptide(L)'
;MPNICFEDYGPYMFSLGFGFDPKTNDHKVVRIVYLEGSGRVKGWVVPPKVEVYALSTGVWKTIKGSKIGYHMVEVFWSSAFANGGVHWTAYSGGKSTGYCNVILVFDMGSEVFREVKLPEKLVGASPLDLAVTGYKDTISIFQYDKRGPYCCKGFTVWVMKEYGVEESWSKLFTGSLNGGVSTVLGFRKSGEVVVEKWDGTLVSCQPGKIKKMRIRGGKESFYLGTYAESLILLDEGKCVQTEDNGSSDEVDSAGNAFVVRSLEDNSLRHHLFAATALNP
;
A
#
# COMPACT_ATOMS: atom_id res chain seq x y z
N MET A 1 11.65 -13.97 12.07
CA MET A 1 11.85 -12.51 11.92
C MET A 1 12.47 -12.19 10.56
N PRO A 2 12.33 -10.97 10.02
CA PRO A 2 13.04 -10.54 8.81
C PRO A 2 14.56 -10.61 9.00
N ASN A 3 15.33 -10.79 7.92
CA ASN A 3 16.79 -10.90 7.98
C ASN A 3 17.48 -9.52 8.02
N ILE A 4 16.76 -8.45 7.71
CA ILE A 4 17.27 -7.08 7.75
C ILE A 4 16.60 -6.35 8.92
N CYS A 5 17.36 -6.13 9.99
CA CYS A 5 16.95 -5.38 11.17
C CYS A 5 17.83 -4.14 11.39
N PHE A 6 17.39 -3.28 12.31
CA PHE A 6 18.03 -1.98 12.55
C PHE A 6 19.39 -2.16 13.24
N GLU A 7 19.52 -3.17 14.09
CA GLU A 7 20.71 -3.48 14.85
C GLU A 7 21.91 -3.80 13.95
N ASP A 8 21.67 -4.54 12.87
CA ASP A 8 22.72 -5.00 11.95
C ASP A 8 23.03 -3.99 10.85
N TYR A 9 22.04 -3.20 10.42
CA TYR A 9 22.13 -2.37 9.22
C TYR A 9 21.94 -0.88 9.44
N GLY A 10 21.58 -0.45 10.65
CA GLY A 10 21.26 0.93 10.96
C GLY A 10 19.93 1.39 10.35
N PRO A 11 19.78 2.70 10.11
CA PRO A 11 18.55 3.26 9.53
C PRO A 11 18.26 2.71 8.13
N TYR A 12 17.00 2.34 7.93
CA TYR A 12 16.50 1.92 6.63
C TYR A 12 15.06 2.40 6.43
N MET A 13 14.72 2.63 5.17
CA MET A 13 13.34 2.77 4.70
C MET A 13 12.91 1.44 4.10
N PHE A 14 11.62 1.10 4.17
CA PHE A 14 11.12 -0.07 3.48
C PHE A 14 9.72 0.15 2.89
N SER A 15 9.38 -0.69 1.91
CA SER A 15 8.03 -0.83 1.38
C SER A 15 7.58 -2.27 1.49
N LEU A 16 6.33 -2.47 1.89
CA LEU A 16 5.71 -3.78 1.99
C LEU A 16 4.74 -4.00 0.84
N GLY A 17 4.56 -5.28 0.51
CA GLY A 17 3.53 -5.76 -0.38
C GLY A 17 3.02 -7.10 0.11
N PHE A 18 1.71 -7.27 0.11
CA PHE A 18 1.06 -8.53 0.44
C PHE A 18 0.32 -9.05 -0.78
N GLY A 19 0.39 -10.35 -1.02
CA GLY A 19 -0.29 -10.98 -2.14
C GLY A 19 -0.29 -12.49 -2.08
N PHE A 20 -0.93 -13.08 -3.08
CA PHE A 20 -1.09 -14.53 -3.20
C PHE A 20 -0.28 -15.08 -4.37
N ASP A 21 0.45 -16.15 -4.13
CA ASP A 21 1.11 -16.97 -5.15
C ASP A 21 0.21 -18.15 -5.53
N PRO A 22 -0.43 -18.12 -6.71
CA PRO A 22 -1.29 -19.22 -7.16
C PRO A 22 -0.51 -20.48 -7.52
N LYS A 23 0.81 -20.41 -7.78
CA LYS A 23 1.61 -21.58 -8.15
C LYS A 23 1.89 -22.47 -6.95
N THR A 24 2.16 -21.85 -5.80
CA THR A 24 2.42 -22.57 -4.54
C THR A 24 1.22 -22.59 -3.61
N ASN A 25 0.10 -21.96 -4.00
CA ASN A 25 -1.08 -21.78 -3.16
C ASN A 25 -0.72 -21.15 -1.80
N ASP A 26 0.07 -20.07 -1.83
CA ASP A 26 0.64 -19.48 -0.61
C ASP A 26 0.45 -17.97 -0.55
N HIS A 27 0.26 -17.44 0.65
CA HIS A 27 0.28 -16.01 0.90
C HIS A 27 1.70 -15.56 1.19
N LYS A 28 2.11 -14.46 0.55
CA LYS A 28 3.46 -13.93 0.67
C LYS A 28 3.45 -12.46 1.05
N VAL A 29 4.46 -12.07 1.82
CA VAL A 29 4.80 -10.67 2.06
C VAL A 29 6.14 -10.40 1.40
N VAL A 30 6.21 -9.44 0.52
CA VAL A 30 7.45 -8.91 -0.04
C VAL A 30 7.81 -7.62 0.67
N ARG A 31 9.08 -7.49 1.03
CA ARG A 31 9.66 -6.34 1.71
C ARG A 31 10.85 -5.83 0.91
N ILE A 32 10.78 -4.58 0.47
CA ILE A 32 11.83 -3.89 -0.29
C ILE A 32 12.50 -2.91 0.67
N VAL A 33 13.78 -3.09 0.95
CA VAL A 33 14.52 -2.36 1.98
C VAL A 33 15.62 -1.50 1.37
N TYR A 34 15.55 -0.21 1.63
CA TYR A 34 16.54 0.79 1.24
C TYR A 34 17.39 1.14 2.45
N LEU A 35 18.67 0.78 2.40
CA LEU A 35 19.62 1.12 3.45
C LEU A 35 20.09 2.58 3.29
N GLU A 36 20.33 3.26 4.40
CA GLU A 36 20.92 4.60 4.36
C GLU A 36 22.36 4.52 3.84
N GLY A 37 22.69 5.39 2.90
CA GLY A 37 24.05 5.52 2.36
C GLY A 37 25.01 6.02 3.43
N SER A 38 26.22 5.45 3.45
CA SER A 38 27.29 5.88 4.36
C SER A 38 28.37 6.70 3.65
N GLY A 39 29.05 7.56 4.40
CA GLY A 39 30.18 8.36 3.92
C GLY A 39 29.77 9.37 2.83
N ARG A 40 30.20 9.13 1.58
CA ARG A 40 29.96 10.04 0.44
C ARG A 40 28.62 9.79 -0.26
N VAL A 41 27.95 8.67 0.00
CA VAL A 41 26.64 8.36 -0.58
C VAL A 41 25.57 9.00 0.28
N LYS A 42 24.98 10.09 -0.20
CA LYS A 42 23.83 10.72 0.47
C LYS A 42 22.53 10.07 0.00
N GLY A 43 21.65 9.75 0.95
CA GLY A 43 20.33 9.19 0.68
C GLY A 43 20.30 7.66 0.63
N TRP A 44 19.21 7.13 0.08
CA TRP A 44 18.92 5.70 0.07
C TRP A 44 19.71 4.93 -1.00
N VAL A 45 20.34 3.82 -0.62
CA VAL A 45 21.14 3.00 -1.54
C VAL A 45 20.26 2.24 -2.54
N VAL A 46 20.66 2.27 -3.80
CA VAL A 46 20.07 1.50 -4.91
C VAL A 46 21.14 0.57 -5.50
N PRO A 47 20.85 -0.72 -5.74
CA PRO A 47 19.55 -1.38 -5.58
C PRO A 47 19.19 -1.65 -4.11
N PRO A 48 17.89 -1.65 -3.76
CA PRO A 48 17.42 -2.10 -2.46
C PRO A 48 17.66 -3.60 -2.25
N LYS A 49 17.65 -4.02 -0.99
CA LYS A 49 17.54 -5.44 -0.63
C LYS A 49 16.08 -5.87 -0.68
N VAL A 50 15.82 -7.11 -1.05
CA VAL A 50 14.46 -7.65 -1.15
C VAL A 50 14.36 -8.93 -0.33
N GLU A 51 13.31 -9.02 0.48
CA GLU A 51 12.97 -10.20 1.26
C GLU A 51 11.54 -10.62 0.99
N VAL A 52 11.28 -11.93 1.00
CA VAL A 52 9.96 -12.51 0.84
C VAL A 52 9.68 -13.44 2.02
N TYR A 53 8.59 -13.20 2.72
CA TYR A 53 8.00 -14.12 3.66
C TYR A 53 6.97 -14.99 2.95
N ALA A 54 6.99 -16.28 3.23
CA ALA A 54 6.02 -17.25 2.72
C ALA A 54 5.25 -17.85 3.91
N LEU A 55 3.93 -17.69 3.93
CA LEU A 55 3.08 -18.12 5.05
C LEU A 55 3.19 -19.62 5.29
N SER A 56 3.21 -20.41 4.22
CA SER A 56 3.37 -21.88 4.27
C SER A 56 4.62 -22.36 5.00
N THR A 57 5.68 -21.55 5.03
CA THR A 57 6.98 -21.94 5.63
C THR A 57 7.29 -21.17 6.91
N GLY A 58 6.62 -20.05 7.16
CA GLY A 58 6.88 -19.20 8.32
C GLY A 58 8.24 -18.50 8.30
N VAL A 59 8.93 -18.45 7.15
CA VAL A 59 10.31 -17.90 7.06
C VAL A 59 10.46 -16.80 6.02
N TRP A 60 11.41 -15.91 6.28
CA TRP A 60 11.86 -14.86 5.36
C TRP A 60 13.04 -15.36 4.54
N LYS A 61 12.96 -15.25 3.22
CA LYS A 61 14.09 -15.49 2.30
C LYS A 61 14.53 -14.19 1.63
N THR A 62 15.84 -14.04 1.43
CA THR A 62 16.40 -12.93 0.65
C THR A 62 16.37 -13.26 -0.84
N ILE A 63 15.87 -12.33 -1.65
CA ILE A 63 15.95 -12.41 -3.12
C ILE A 63 17.28 -11.79 -3.55
N LYS A 64 18.13 -12.58 -4.21
CA LYS A 64 19.43 -12.13 -4.70
C LYS A 64 19.34 -11.70 -6.16
N GLY A 65 20.14 -10.70 -6.55
CA GLY A 65 20.30 -10.31 -7.96
C GLY A 65 19.18 -9.44 -8.54
N SER A 66 18.28 -8.89 -7.71
CA SER A 66 17.28 -7.92 -8.17
C SER A 66 17.96 -6.63 -8.63
N LYS A 67 17.79 -6.28 -9.91
CA LYS A 67 18.35 -5.06 -10.52
C LYS A 67 17.35 -3.91 -10.48
N ILE A 68 16.81 -3.61 -9.29
CA ILE A 68 15.86 -2.50 -9.14
C ILE A 68 16.65 -1.19 -9.14
N GLY A 69 16.50 -0.41 -10.21
CA GLY A 69 17.13 0.90 -10.38
C GLY A 69 16.31 2.08 -9.86
N TYR A 70 15.27 1.80 -9.06
CA TYR A 70 14.27 2.78 -8.63
C TYR A 70 14.26 2.94 -7.11
N HIS A 71 13.81 4.11 -6.67
CA HIS A 71 13.36 4.40 -5.32
C HIS A 71 11.85 4.21 -5.22
N MET A 72 11.39 3.93 -4.01
CA MET A 72 9.96 3.78 -3.70
C MET A 72 9.45 5.03 -3.00
N VAL A 73 8.14 5.28 -3.14
CA VAL A 73 7.48 6.41 -2.47
C VAL A 73 6.99 5.95 -1.09
N GLU A 74 7.63 6.45 -0.03
CA GLU A 74 7.32 6.06 1.35
C GLU A 74 5.99 6.65 1.85
N VAL A 75 5.66 7.88 1.44
CA VAL A 75 4.66 8.75 2.11
C VAL A 75 3.26 8.15 2.24
N PHE A 76 2.92 7.13 1.45
CA PHE A 76 1.61 6.46 1.55
C PHE A 76 1.69 4.95 1.72
N TRP A 77 2.89 4.35 1.71
CA TRP A 77 3.12 2.90 1.60
C TRP A 77 2.16 2.21 0.60
N SER A 78 1.76 2.93 -0.45
CA SER A 78 0.65 2.48 -1.29
C SER A 78 1.13 1.31 -2.11
N SER A 79 0.43 0.19 -1.97
CA SER A 79 0.66 -1.00 -2.77
C SER A 79 -0.67 -1.60 -3.19
N ALA A 80 -0.67 -2.29 -4.33
CA ALA A 80 -1.88 -2.95 -4.83
C ALA A 80 -1.54 -4.35 -5.35
N PHE A 81 -2.24 -5.35 -4.83
CA PHE A 81 -2.22 -6.69 -5.41
C PHE A 81 -3.26 -6.80 -6.52
N ALA A 82 -2.81 -7.13 -7.72
CA ALA A 82 -3.66 -7.39 -8.87
C ALA A 82 -2.94 -8.34 -9.84
N ASN A 83 -3.68 -9.21 -10.52
CA ASN A 83 -3.15 -10.11 -11.54
C ASN A 83 -1.85 -10.86 -11.12
N GLY A 84 -1.83 -11.40 -9.90
CA GLY A 84 -0.72 -12.19 -9.36
C GLY A 84 0.53 -11.39 -8.93
N GLY A 85 0.50 -10.05 -9.03
CA GLY A 85 1.63 -9.19 -8.66
C GLY A 85 1.25 -8.08 -7.70
N VAL A 86 2.21 -7.66 -6.88
CA VAL A 86 2.08 -6.43 -6.08
C VAL A 86 2.72 -5.27 -6.82
N HIS A 87 2.01 -4.14 -6.85
CA HIS A 87 2.35 -2.95 -7.60
C HIS A 87 2.69 -1.82 -6.63
N TRP A 88 3.68 -1.01 -6.99
CA TRP A 88 4.01 0.24 -6.32
C TRP A 88 4.35 1.31 -7.34
N THR A 89 4.13 2.57 -6.95
CA THR A 89 4.72 3.71 -7.65
C THR A 89 6.20 3.81 -7.28
N ALA A 90 7.07 3.72 -8.28
CA ALA A 90 8.52 3.82 -8.13
C ALA A 90 9.07 4.93 -9.03
N TYR A 91 10.22 5.50 -8.68
CA TYR A 91 10.81 6.60 -9.44
C TYR A 91 12.33 6.48 -9.51
N SER A 92 12.91 7.06 -10.56
CA SER A 92 14.35 7.29 -10.66
C SER A 92 14.63 8.78 -10.83
N GLY A 93 15.78 9.24 -10.35
CA GLY A 93 16.26 10.61 -10.58
C GLY A 93 16.82 10.74 -11.99
N GLY A 94 16.24 11.60 -12.82
CA GLY A 94 16.76 11.91 -14.15
C GLY A 94 18.06 12.73 -14.09
N LYS A 95 18.97 12.52 -15.05
CA LYS A 95 20.29 13.17 -15.12
C LYS A 95 20.28 14.68 -15.38
N SER A 96 19.13 15.32 -15.57
CA SER A 96 19.10 16.77 -15.86
C SER A 96 17.94 17.59 -15.30
N THR A 97 16.65 17.19 -15.29
CA THR A 97 15.59 18.10 -14.75
C THR A 97 14.27 17.47 -14.29
N GLY A 98 14.10 16.13 -14.18
CA GLY A 98 12.79 15.56 -13.82
C GLY A 98 12.80 14.15 -13.24
N TYR A 99 11.68 13.79 -12.59
CA TYR A 99 11.38 12.42 -12.16
C TYR A 99 11.06 11.55 -13.37
N CYS A 100 11.42 10.27 -13.30
CA CYS A 100 10.90 9.24 -14.20
C CYS A 100 10.17 8.19 -13.37
N ASN A 101 8.85 8.30 -13.33
CA ASN A 101 7.98 7.42 -12.58
C ASN A 101 7.61 6.19 -13.41
N VAL A 102 7.53 5.04 -12.74
CA VAL A 102 7.05 3.76 -13.28
C VAL A 102 6.14 3.08 -12.26
N ILE A 103 5.38 2.08 -12.70
CA ILE A 103 4.77 1.11 -11.78
C ILE A 103 5.71 -0.08 -11.71
N LEU A 104 6.34 -0.28 -10.55
CA LEU A 104 7.14 -1.45 -10.28
C LEU A 104 6.22 -2.58 -9.82
N VAL A 105 6.38 -3.77 -10.38
CA VAL A 105 5.58 -4.95 -10.05
C VAL A 105 6.48 -6.07 -9.59
N PHE A 106 6.15 -6.68 -8.45
CA PHE A 106 6.73 -7.95 -8.01
C PHE A 106 5.73 -9.07 -8.26
N ASP A 107 6.09 -10.00 -9.15
CA ASP A 107 5.26 -11.17 -9.46
C ASP A 107 5.41 -12.22 -8.34
N MET A 108 4.31 -12.59 -7.69
CA MET A 108 4.36 -13.44 -6.49
C MET A 108 4.76 -14.88 -6.79
N GLY A 109 4.52 -15.36 -8.02
CA GLY A 109 4.78 -16.75 -8.40
C GLY A 109 6.14 -16.98 -9.06
N SER A 110 6.71 -15.98 -9.73
CA SER A 110 8.08 -16.05 -10.26
C SER A 110 9.10 -15.36 -9.37
N GLU A 111 8.65 -14.50 -8.45
CA GLU A 111 9.50 -13.69 -7.56
C GLU A 111 10.45 -12.78 -8.33
N VAL A 112 9.98 -12.27 -9.47
CA VAL A 112 10.71 -11.39 -10.38
C VAL A 112 10.04 -10.02 -10.45
N PHE A 113 10.86 -8.99 -10.55
CA PHE A 113 10.41 -7.61 -10.79
C PHE A 113 10.21 -7.35 -12.28
N ARG A 114 9.14 -6.63 -12.61
CA ARG A 114 8.90 -6.06 -13.94
C ARG A 114 8.29 -4.67 -13.82
N GLU A 115 8.26 -3.97 -14.93
CA GLU A 115 7.69 -2.63 -15.03
C GLU A 115 6.34 -2.68 -15.75
N VAL A 116 5.44 -1.80 -15.34
CA VAL A 116 4.23 -1.43 -16.07
C VAL A 116 4.28 0.08 -16.27
N LYS A 117 3.97 0.52 -17.49
CA LYS A 117 4.01 1.93 -17.82
C LYS A 117 2.84 2.69 -17.19
N LEU A 118 3.14 3.90 -16.75
CA LEU A 118 2.15 4.90 -16.33
C LEU A 118 1.54 5.58 -17.56
N PRO A 119 0.38 6.26 -17.40
CA PRO A 119 -0.03 7.28 -18.37
C PRO A 119 1.08 8.31 -18.55
N GLU A 120 1.38 8.70 -19.79
CA GLU A 120 2.48 9.61 -20.15
C GLU A 120 2.51 10.88 -19.27
N LYS A 121 1.33 11.45 -18.98
CA LYS A 121 1.15 12.64 -18.14
C LYS A 121 1.65 12.49 -16.70
N LEU A 122 1.79 11.26 -16.20
CA LEU A 122 2.21 10.96 -14.82
C LEU A 122 3.69 10.59 -14.72
N VAL A 123 4.37 10.33 -15.85
CA VAL A 123 5.78 9.90 -15.86
C VAL A 123 6.68 10.95 -15.23
N GLY A 124 6.45 12.23 -15.53
CA GLY A 124 7.21 13.36 -14.98
C GLY A 124 6.60 14.02 -13.74
N ALA A 125 5.48 13.51 -13.22
CA ALA A 125 4.83 14.09 -12.05
C ALA A 125 5.71 13.93 -10.79
N SER A 126 5.44 14.70 -9.73
CA SER A 126 6.11 14.43 -8.46
C SER A 126 5.71 13.03 -7.97
N PRO A 127 6.65 12.15 -7.62
CA PRO A 127 6.34 10.81 -7.11
C PRO A 127 5.54 10.87 -5.80
N LEU A 128 5.72 11.94 -5.01
CA LEU A 128 4.97 12.20 -3.78
C LEU A 128 3.50 12.54 -4.01
N ASP A 129 3.09 12.74 -5.26
CA ASP A 129 1.71 13.03 -5.63
C ASP A 129 1.01 11.81 -6.24
N LEU A 130 1.66 10.64 -6.26
CA LEU A 130 1.11 9.42 -6.84
C LEU A 130 0.91 8.35 -5.77
N ALA A 131 -0.22 7.66 -5.83
CA ALA A 131 -0.48 6.44 -5.05
C ALA A 131 -1.16 5.39 -5.93
N VAL A 132 -0.72 4.14 -5.80
CA VAL A 132 -1.35 3.00 -6.50
C VAL A 132 -2.36 2.31 -5.60
N THR A 133 -3.48 1.88 -6.18
CA THR A 133 -4.50 1.07 -5.50
C THR A 133 -5.09 0.02 -6.43
N GLY A 134 -5.74 -0.99 -5.86
CA GLY A 134 -6.52 -1.95 -6.66
C GLY A 134 -7.77 -1.31 -7.26
N TYR A 135 -8.13 -1.71 -8.47
CA TYR A 135 -9.36 -1.31 -9.13
C TYR A 135 -9.93 -2.48 -9.92
N LYS A 136 -11.00 -3.11 -9.40
CA LYS A 136 -11.53 -4.37 -9.93
C LYS A 136 -10.38 -5.41 -10.01
N ASP A 137 -10.21 -6.07 -11.16
CA ASP A 137 -9.13 -7.03 -11.40
C ASP A 137 -7.84 -6.36 -11.92
N THR A 138 -7.78 -5.03 -11.90
CA THR A 138 -6.64 -4.22 -12.37
C THR A 138 -6.16 -3.26 -11.29
N ILE A 139 -5.44 -2.21 -11.69
CA ILE A 139 -4.91 -1.17 -10.82
C ILE A 139 -5.38 0.21 -11.25
N SER A 140 -5.25 1.15 -10.32
CA SER A 140 -5.47 2.57 -10.53
C SER A 140 -4.37 3.41 -9.90
N ILE A 141 -4.22 4.63 -10.40
CA ILE A 141 -3.32 5.64 -9.84
C ILE A 141 -4.15 6.84 -9.38
N PHE A 142 -4.00 7.20 -8.11
CA PHE A 142 -4.43 8.49 -7.58
C PHE A 142 -3.33 9.50 -7.76
N GLN A 143 -3.65 10.59 -8.45
CA GLN A 143 -2.79 11.75 -8.61
C GLN A 143 -3.32 12.89 -7.74
N TYR A 144 -2.60 13.28 -6.71
CA TYR A 144 -2.96 14.40 -5.85
C TYR A 144 -2.67 15.74 -6.54
N ASP A 145 -3.62 16.68 -6.45
CA ASP A 145 -3.45 18.04 -6.98
C ASP A 145 -2.96 18.97 -5.86
N LYS A 146 -1.64 19.20 -5.83
CA LYS A 146 -0.99 20.17 -4.93
C LYS A 146 -1.24 21.60 -5.43
N ARG A 147 -2.42 22.15 -5.13
CA ARG A 147 -2.71 23.58 -5.26
C ARG A 147 -2.55 24.31 -3.93
N GLY A 148 -1.32 24.40 -3.43
CA GLY A 148 -0.96 25.26 -2.31
C GLY A 148 0.05 24.67 -1.32
N PRO A 149 0.54 25.49 -0.37
CA PRO A 149 1.67 25.15 0.50
C PRO A 149 1.38 24.11 1.59
N TYR A 150 0.10 23.80 1.89
CA TYR A 150 -0.24 23.02 3.10
C TYR A 150 -1.18 21.84 2.90
N CYS A 151 -1.90 21.72 1.77
CA CYS A 151 -2.81 20.59 1.54
C CYS A 151 -3.15 20.37 0.06
N CYS A 152 -3.28 19.10 -0.33
CA CYS A 152 -3.82 18.70 -1.63
C CYS A 152 -5.32 19.02 -1.65
N LYS A 153 -5.77 19.89 -2.55
CA LYS A 153 -7.20 20.30 -2.61
C LYS A 153 -8.07 19.30 -3.35
N GLY A 154 -7.46 18.47 -4.19
CA GLY A 154 -8.16 17.48 -4.98
C GLY A 154 -7.27 16.33 -5.39
N PHE A 155 -7.86 15.43 -6.16
CA PHE A 155 -7.21 14.25 -6.69
C PHE A 155 -7.82 13.90 -8.06
N THR A 156 -7.02 13.30 -8.93
CA THR A 156 -7.49 12.69 -10.17
C THR A 156 -7.27 11.19 -10.11
N VAL A 157 -8.27 10.44 -10.55
CA VAL A 157 -8.26 8.98 -10.55
C VAL A 157 -8.01 8.49 -11.97
N TRP A 158 -6.93 7.75 -12.16
CA TRP A 158 -6.61 7.07 -13.41
C TRP A 158 -6.80 5.58 -13.21
N VAL A 159 -7.48 4.91 -14.15
CA VAL A 159 -7.71 3.45 -14.10
C VAL A 159 -7.15 2.78 -15.33
N MET A 160 -6.51 1.63 -15.14
CA MET A 160 -6.08 0.75 -16.22
C MET A 160 -7.26 -0.15 -16.57
N LYS A 161 -7.91 0.06 -17.73
CA LYS A 161 -9.11 -0.73 -18.08
C LYS A 161 -8.78 -2.18 -18.39
N GLU A 162 -7.62 -2.43 -18.99
CA GLU A 162 -7.12 -3.75 -19.34
C GLU A 162 -5.71 -3.91 -18.76
N TYR A 163 -5.52 -4.95 -17.96
CA TYR A 163 -4.29 -5.13 -17.20
C TYR A 163 -3.07 -5.25 -18.13
N GLY A 164 -2.03 -4.44 -17.87
CA GLY A 164 -0.78 -4.45 -18.63
C GLY A 164 -0.81 -3.70 -19.97
N VAL A 165 -1.99 -3.22 -20.42
CA VAL A 165 -2.13 -2.48 -21.67
C VAL A 165 -2.06 -0.98 -21.41
N GLU A 166 -0.98 -0.34 -21.90
CA GLU A 166 -0.68 1.08 -21.69
C GLU A 166 -1.80 1.99 -22.21
N GLU A 167 -2.32 1.69 -23.39
CA GLU A 167 -3.36 2.46 -24.08
C GLU A 167 -4.72 2.37 -23.38
N SER A 168 -4.88 1.41 -22.46
CA SER A 168 -6.12 1.22 -21.70
C SER A 168 -6.26 2.18 -20.51
N TRP A 169 -5.20 2.91 -20.17
CA TRP A 169 -5.24 3.93 -19.13
C TRP A 169 -6.23 5.02 -19.49
N SER A 170 -7.12 5.36 -18.55
CA SER A 170 -8.08 6.43 -18.74
C SER A 170 -8.36 7.17 -17.44
N LYS A 171 -8.67 8.45 -17.55
CA LYS A 171 -9.14 9.24 -16.41
C LYS A 171 -10.55 8.79 -16.06
N LEU A 172 -10.75 8.31 -14.83
CA LEU A 172 -12.06 7.95 -14.32
C LEU A 172 -12.85 9.21 -13.90
N PHE A 173 -12.29 10.00 -12.98
CA PHE A 173 -12.83 11.30 -12.58
C PHE A 173 -11.80 12.14 -11.82
N THR A 174 -12.15 13.40 -11.55
CA THR A 174 -11.39 14.31 -10.70
C THR A 174 -12.29 14.70 -9.52
N GLY A 175 -11.79 14.58 -8.30
CA GLY A 175 -12.45 15.00 -7.07
C GLY A 175 -11.77 16.21 -6.45
N SER A 176 -12.53 17.02 -5.72
CA SER A 176 -12.02 18.14 -4.92
C SER A 176 -12.74 18.13 -3.57
N LEU A 177 -11.98 18.26 -2.49
CA LEU A 177 -12.51 18.20 -1.12
C LEU A 177 -12.20 19.49 -0.36
N ASN A 178 -13.24 20.13 0.17
CA ASN A 178 -13.08 21.22 1.12
C ASN A 178 -12.39 20.72 2.39
N GLY A 179 -11.30 21.38 2.80
CA GLY A 179 -10.45 20.92 3.91
C GLY A 179 -9.33 19.95 3.50
N GLY A 180 -9.19 19.68 2.19
CA GLY A 180 -8.06 18.94 1.63
C GLY A 180 -8.17 17.43 1.74
N VAL A 181 -7.30 16.76 0.99
CA VAL A 181 -7.14 15.31 0.87
C VAL A 181 -5.88 14.89 1.61
N SER A 182 -6.01 14.01 2.60
CA SER A 182 -4.87 13.41 3.32
C SER A 182 -4.35 12.20 2.56
N THR A 183 -5.18 11.17 2.44
CA THR A 183 -4.86 9.95 1.69
C THR A 183 -6.10 9.40 1.01
N VAL A 184 -5.92 8.75 -0.13
CA VAL A 184 -6.96 7.93 -0.76
C VAL A 184 -6.75 6.48 -0.37
N LEU A 185 -7.77 5.88 0.24
CA LEU A 185 -7.69 4.52 0.76
C LEU A 185 -7.95 3.47 -0.33
N GLY A 186 -8.73 3.81 -1.36
CA GLY A 186 -9.05 2.92 -2.48
C GLY A 186 -10.54 2.89 -2.80
N PHE A 187 -11.00 1.77 -3.37
CA PHE A 187 -12.36 1.60 -3.88
C PHE A 187 -13.20 0.69 -3.00
N ARG A 188 -14.47 1.04 -2.82
CA ARG A 188 -15.50 0.13 -2.31
C ARG A 188 -15.97 -0.80 -3.43
N LYS A 189 -16.62 -1.91 -3.06
CA LYS A 189 -17.34 -2.78 -4.01
C LYS A 189 -18.39 -2.03 -4.84
N SER A 190 -18.98 -0.97 -4.28
CA SER A 190 -19.91 -0.07 -4.99
C SER A 190 -19.25 0.80 -6.07
N GLY A 191 -17.92 0.80 -6.18
CA GLY A 191 -17.15 1.67 -7.07
C GLY A 191 -16.91 3.08 -6.53
N GLU A 192 -17.42 3.41 -5.34
CA GLU A 192 -17.09 4.67 -4.65
C GLU A 192 -15.63 4.66 -4.18
N VAL A 193 -14.93 5.79 -4.35
CA VAL A 193 -13.58 5.99 -3.80
C VAL A 193 -13.69 6.46 -2.35
N VAL A 194 -12.97 5.82 -1.43
CA VAL A 194 -12.91 6.26 -0.02
C VAL A 194 -11.68 7.14 0.17
N VAL A 195 -11.88 8.32 0.72
CA VAL A 195 -10.84 9.33 0.90
C VAL A 195 -10.85 9.82 2.34
N GLU A 196 -9.67 9.90 2.94
CA GLU A 196 -9.44 10.57 4.22
C GLU A 196 -9.11 12.05 3.98
N LYS A 197 -9.77 12.92 4.74
CA LYS A 197 -9.47 14.35 4.79
C LYS A 197 -8.44 14.64 5.88
N TRP A 198 -7.78 15.80 5.79
CA TRP A 198 -6.82 16.26 6.81
C TRP A 198 -7.42 16.42 8.22
N ASP A 199 -8.74 16.59 8.32
CA ASP A 199 -9.46 16.70 9.61
C ASP A 199 -9.83 15.33 10.24
N GLY A 200 -9.32 14.23 9.68
CA GLY A 200 -9.56 12.85 10.11
C GLY A 200 -10.92 12.27 9.72
N THR A 201 -11.69 12.98 8.87
CA THR A 201 -13.00 12.52 8.39
C THR A 201 -12.86 11.67 7.14
N LEU A 202 -13.60 10.56 7.06
CA LEU A 202 -13.76 9.80 5.83
C LEU A 202 -14.93 10.30 4.96
N VAL A 203 -14.72 10.31 3.65
CA VAL A 203 -15.75 10.58 2.65
C VAL A 203 -15.73 9.51 1.57
N SER A 204 -16.91 9.20 1.02
CA SER A 204 -17.02 8.43 -0.22
C SER A 204 -17.25 9.39 -1.39
N CYS A 205 -16.54 9.13 -2.49
CA CYS A 205 -16.48 9.99 -3.66
C CYS A 205 -16.91 9.22 -4.91
N GLN A 206 -17.77 9.84 -5.70
CA GLN A 206 -18.15 9.46 -7.06
C GLN A 206 -18.10 10.70 -7.96
N PRO A 207 -18.12 10.55 -9.29
CA PRO A 207 -18.21 11.68 -10.20
C PRO A 207 -19.37 12.62 -9.80
N GLY A 208 -19.03 13.86 -9.41
CA GLY A 208 -20.00 14.89 -9.01
C GLY A 208 -20.68 14.70 -7.64
N LYS A 209 -20.35 13.66 -6.87
CA LYS A 209 -21.00 13.37 -5.59
C LYS A 209 -19.99 13.01 -4.51
N ILE A 210 -20.09 13.70 -3.36
CA ILE A 210 -19.29 13.44 -2.18
C ILE A 210 -20.24 13.18 -1.01
N LYS A 211 -20.06 12.06 -0.31
CA LYS A 211 -20.85 11.70 0.87
C LYS A 211 -19.93 11.58 2.08
N LYS A 212 -20.21 12.36 3.13
CA LYS A 212 -19.53 12.22 4.41
C LYS A 212 -19.88 10.88 5.06
N MET A 213 -18.87 10.16 5.50
CA MET A 213 -19.04 8.92 6.27
C MET A 213 -19.14 9.27 7.76
N ARG A 214 -19.87 8.46 8.52
CA ARG A 214 -19.99 8.60 9.99
C ARG A 214 -18.81 7.97 10.73
N ILE A 215 -17.63 7.97 10.08
CA ILE A 215 -16.40 7.40 10.61
C ILE A 215 -15.38 8.53 10.73
N ARG A 216 -14.79 8.64 11.91
CA ARG A 216 -13.71 9.58 12.23
C ARG A 216 -12.61 8.85 12.99
N GLY A 217 -11.38 9.27 12.75
CA GLY A 217 -10.17 8.68 13.30
C GLY A 217 -9.07 9.74 13.39
N GLY A 218 -7.91 9.31 13.89
CA GLY A 218 -6.69 10.11 13.80
C GLY A 218 -6.23 10.25 12.35
N LYS A 219 -5.41 11.25 12.08
CA LYS A 219 -4.76 11.41 10.77
C LYS A 219 -3.98 10.13 10.44
N GLU A 220 -4.12 9.62 9.21
CA GLU A 220 -3.38 8.43 8.71
C GLU A 220 -3.69 7.13 9.49
N SER A 221 -4.79 7.09 10.26
CA SER A 221 -5.16 5.92 11.08
C SER A 221 -6.04 4.89 10.35
N PHE A 222 -6.33 5.12 9.06
CA PHE A 222 -7.26 4.30 8.30
C PHE A 222 -6.56 3.37 7.32
N TYR A 223 -7.07 2.14 7.25
CA TYR A 223 -6.71 1.16 6.24
C TYR A 223 -7.96 0.63 5.55
N LEU A 224 -7.87 0.39 4.24
CA LEU A 224 -8.92 -0.26 3.45
C LEU A 224 -8.35 -1.54 2.83
N GLY A 225 -8.88 -2.68 3.29
CA GLY A 225 -8.58 -3.98 2.71
C GLY A 225 -9.78 -4.56 1.96
N THR A 226 -9.51 -5.38 0.95
CA THR A 226 -10.53 -6.22 0.33
C THR A 226 -10.70 -7.49 1.15
N TYR A 227 -11.91 -7.73 1.65
CA TYR A 227 -12.25 -8.99 2.29
C TYR A 227 -12.60 -10.05 1.23
N ALA A 228 -11.86 -11.15 1.26
CA ALA A 228 -12.18 -12.39 0.56
C ALA A 228 -12.20 -13.51 1.60
N GLU A 229 -13.28 -14.29 1.62
CA GLU A 229 -13.37 -15.45 2.50
C GLU A 229 -12.30 -16.46 2.10
N SER A 230 -11.59 -16.97 3.10
CA SER A 230 -10.57 -18.00 2.91
C SER A 230 -10.76 -19.07 3.98
N LEU A 231 -10.78 -20.34 3.57
CA LEU A 231 -10.80 -21.49 4.47
C LEU A 231 -9.39 -21.84 4.98
N ILE A 232 -8.41 -20.95 4.80
CA ILE A 232 -7.06 -21.14 5.34
C ILE A 232 -7.16 -20.97 6.86
N LEU A 233 -7.10 -22.10 7.57
CA LEU A 233 -6.79 -22.11 8.98
C LEU A 233 -5.37 -21.56 9.13
N LEU A 234 -5.25 -20.38 9.73
CA LEU A 234 -3.98 -19.94 10.27
C LEU A 234 -3.71 -20.86 11.45
N ASP A 235 -2.89 -21.90 11.25
CA ASP A 235 -2.29 -22.59 12.39
C ASP A 235 -1.58 -21.51 13.21
N GLU A 236 -2.06 -21.28 14.43
CA GLU A 236 -1.52 -20.28 15.33
C GLU A 236 0.00 -20.47 15.39
N GLY A 237 0.73 -19.52 14.79
CA GLY A 237 2.17 -19.49 14.91
C GLY A 237 2.47 -19.50 16.41
N LYS A 238 3.19 -20.53 16.88
CA LYS A 238 3.46 -20.76 18.31
C LYS A 238 3.72 -19.44 19.01
N CYS A 239 2.76 -19.04 19.85
CA CYS A 239 2.82 -17.82 20.62
C CYS A 239 4.13 -17.85 21.43
N VAL A 240 4.98 -16.84 21.26
CA VAL A 240 6.03 -16.58 22.24
C VAL A 240 5.28 -16.08 23.46
N GLN A 241 5.13 -16.94 24.47
CA GLN A 241 4.36 -16.64 25.66
C GLN A 241 4.93 -15.39 26.35
N THR A 242 4.10 -14.36 26.44
CA THR A 242 4.17 -13.36 27.49
C THR A 242 2.87 -13.46 28.27
N GLU A 243 3.00 -13.62 29.58
CA GLU A 243 1.94 -14.00 30.51
C GLU A 243 0.72 -13.07 30.50
N ASP A 244 -0.42 -13.71 30.79
CA ASP A 244 -1.83 -13.35 30.65
C ASP A 244 -2.35 -12.11 31.41
N ASN A 245 -3.49 -11.57 30.93
CA ASN A 245 -4.78 -11.67 31.65
C ASN A 245 -5.99 -11.12 30.86
N GLY A 246 -6.76 -12.04 30.26
CA GLY A 246 -8.23 -12.17 30.37
C GLY A 246 -9.18 -11.14 29.73
N SER A 247 -10.01 -11.58 28.77
CA SER A 247 -11.44 -11.92 28.96
C SER A 247 -12.13 -12.37 27.66
N SER A 248 -13.11 -13.26 27.78
CA SER A 248 -13.95 -13.92 26.78
C SER A 248 -14.96 -12.96 26.08
N ASP A 249 -15.73 -13.24 25.01
CA ASP A 249 -16.38 -14.43 24.45
C ASP A 249 -16.83 -14.23 22.97
N GLU A 250 -17.08 -15.37 22.30
CA GLU A 250 -18.09 -15.71 21.26
C GLU A 250 -18.03 -15.19 19.80
N VAL A 251 -18.29 -16.16 18.90
CA VAL A 251 -18.22 -16.13 17.43
C VAL A 251 -19.63 -16.04 16.84
N ASP A 252 -19.84 -15.19 15.84
CA ASP A 252 -20.94 -15.37 14.88
C ASP A 252 -20.54 -14.92 13.46
N SER A 253 -21.02 -15.64 12.46
CA SER A 253 -20.56 -15.60 11.06
C SER A 253 -21.43 -14.69 10.18
N ALA A 254 -20.82 -13.74 9.46
CA ALA A 254 -21.25 -13.27 8.13
C ALA A 254 -20.26 -12.25 7.54
N GLY A 255 -19.84 -12.47 6.30
CA GLY A 255 -18.82 -11.70 5.59
C GLY A 255 -19.18 -10.22 5.33
N ASN A 256 -18.21 -9.34 5.61
CA ASN A 256 -18.25 -7.90 5.30
C ASN A 256 -16.84 -7.35 5.05
N ALA A 257 -16.74 -6.19 4.39
CA ALA A 257 -15.49 -5.43 4.32
C ALA A 257 -15.35 -4.54 5.56
N PHE A 258 -14.17 -4.57 6.20
CA PHE A 258 -13.92 -3.88 7.47
C PHE A 258 -12.97 -2.71 7.31
N VAL A 259 -13.19 -1.66 8.09
CA VAL A 259 -12.22 -0.58 8.32
C VAL A 259 -11.61 -0.83 9.68
N VAL A 260 -10.32 -1.16 9.70
CA VAL A 260 -9.59 -1.46 10.94
C VAL A 260 -8.95 -0.18 11.45
N ARG A 261 -9.06 0.08 12.75
CA ARG A 261 -8.33 1.16 13.42
C ARG A 261 -7.00 0.59 13.90
N SER A 262 -5.91 1.27 13.58
CA SER A 262 -4.63 1.02 14.24
C SER A 262 -4.70 1.62 15.65
N LEU A 263 -4.47 0.80 16.69
CA LEU A 263 -4.21 1.29 18.03
C LEU A 263 -2.68 1.42 18.20
N GLU A 264 -2.21 2.61 18.57
CA GLU A 264 -0.80 2.83 18.90
C GLU A 264 -0.65 2.76 20.42
N ASP A 265 0.09 1.77 20.92
CA ASP A 265 0.62 1.79 22.28
C ASP A 265 2.08 2.28 22.25
N ASN A 266 2.38 3.19 23.16
CA ASN A 266 3.54 4.07 23.08
C ASN A 266 4.72 3.49 23.88
N SER A 267 5.12 2.25 23.58
CA SER A 267 6.46 1.75 23.86
C SER A 267 6.72 0.51 23.00
N LEU A 268 7.75 0.56 22.15
CA LEU A 268 8.12 -0.44 21.13
C LEU A 268 7.02 -0.70 20.08
N ARG A 269 7.27 -0.16 18.88
CA ARG A 269 6.34 -0.13 17.73
C ARG A 269 5.89 -1.54 17.29
N HIS A 270 4.78 -2.00 17.85
CA HIS A 270 3.94 -3.05 17.29
C HIS A 270 2.53 -2.47 17.10
N HIS A 271 2.06 -2.43 15.85
CA HIS A 271 0.68 -2.04 15.55
C HIS A 271 -0.25 -3.20 15.94
N LEU A 272 -1.08 -2.99 16.95
CA LEU A 272 -2.19 -3.88 17.26
C LEU A 272 -3.43 -3.43 16.47
N PHE A 273 -4.05 -4.37 15.75
CA PHE A 273 -5.21 -4.11 14.90
C PHE A 273 -6.50 -4.28 15.69
N ALA A 274 -7.30 -3.22 15.82
CA ALA A 274 -8.66 -3.32 16.35
C ALA A 274 -9.66 -3.11 15.20
N ALA A 275 -10.32 -4.19 14.79
CA ALA A 275 -11.46 -4.12 13.88
C ALA A 275 -12.71 -3.81 14.71
N THR A 276 -13.42 -2.72 14.41
CA THR A 276 -14.72 -2.45 15.03
C THR A 276 -15.79 -2.60 13.96
N ALA A 277 -16.67 -3.59 14.11
CA ALA A 277 -17.89 -3.67 13.32
C ALA A 277 -18.81 -2.50 13.69
N LEU A 278 -19.28 -1.75 12.70
CA LEU A 278 -20.27 -0.69 12.90
C LEU A 278 -21.59 -1.15 12.26
N ASN A 279 -22.52 -1.61 13.09
CA ASN A 279 -23.97 -1.59 12.82
C ASN A 279 -24.55 -0.28 13.40
N PRO A 280 -25.73 0.22 12.98
CA PRO A 280 -26.44 0.10 11.70
C PRO A 280 -26.44 1.42 10.87
#